data_AF-A0A956FNF7-F1
#
_entry.id   AF-A0A956FNF7-F1
#
_cell.length_a   1.000
_cell.length_b   1.000
_cell.length_c   1.000
_cell.angle_alpha   90.00
_cell.angle_beta   90.00
_cell.angle_gamma   90.00
#
_symmetry.space_group_name_H-M   'P 1'
#
loop_
_entity.id
_entity.type
_entity.pdbx_description
1 polymer ?
#
loop_
_entity_poly.entity_id
_entity_poly.type
_entity_poly.pdbx_seq_one_letter_code
_entity_poly.pdbx_strand_id
1 'polypeptide(L)'
;MTSELALSAAAAGVAVRWWRRRQRRRSWERQLSALEGEAAAIPEHLSPALARLATHTRTVRLQLETPLRRFDEPLVSDTPWGRRRRCNEYDLALCDARLALWEWLSSFRALSAADLEVLNALGLSLRPFRGLLFRTGIFDRTIDPWEQGLYPAAPDPDRVFAELCRTMRELHRFERALLGQRADPYRA
;
A
#
# COMPACT_ATOMS: atom_id res chain seq x y z
N MET A 1 23.54 -43.57 -2.85
CA MET A 1 24.33 -42.32 -2.71
C MET A 1 23.75 -41.12 -3.46
N THR A 2 23.11 -41.28 -4.63
CA THR A 2 22.50 -40.15 -5.37
C THR A 2 21.20 -39.61 -4.75
N SER A 3 20.42 -40.45 -4.08
CA SER A 3 19.15 -40.10 -3.44
C SER A 3 19.28 -39.23 -2.18
N GLU A 4 20.32 -39.43 -1.36
CA GLU A 4 20.58 -38.62 -0.16
C GLU A 4 21.05 -37.20 -0.50
N LEU A 5 21.87 -37.05 -1.54
CA LEU A 5 22.33 -35.75 -2.02
C LEU A 5 21.17 -34.94 -2.61
N ALA A 6 20.23 -35.59 -3.31
CA ALA A 6 19.02 -34.94 -3.83
C ALA A 6 18.07 -34.46 -2.71
N LEU A 7 17.89 -35.27 -1.67
CA LEU A 7 17.09 -34.91 -0.48
C LEU A 7 17.71 -33.74 0.30
N SER A 8 19.04 -33.75 0.46
CA SER A 8 19.77 -32.66 1.14
C SER A 8 19.72 -31.35 0.34
N ALA A 9 19.88 -31.40 -0.99
CA ALA A 9 19.74 -30.23 -1.86
C ALA A 9 18.30 -29.68 -1.88
N ALA A 10 17.29 -30.55 -1.88
CA ALA A 10 15.89 -30.14 -1.80
C ALA A 10 15.56 -29.50 -0.44
N ALA A 11 16.05 -30.06 0.66
CA ALA A 11 15.88 -29.50 2.01
C ALA A 11 16.57 -28.14 2.14
N ALA A 12 17.79 -27.99 1.62
CA ALA A 12 18.50 -26.71 1.57
C ALA A 12 17.74 -25.66 0.73
N GLY A 13 17.21 -26.04 -0.42
CA GLY A 13 16.39 -25.17 -1.27
C GLY A 13 15.10 -24.70 -0.58
N VAL A 14 14.41 -25.60 0.13
CA VAL A 14 13.23 -25.28 0.95
C VAL A 14 13.60 -24.35 2.10
N ALA A 15 14.71 -24.61 2.80
CA ALA A 15 15.19 -23.78 3.90
C ALA A 15 15.56 -22.36 3.45
N VAL A 16 16.27 -22.21 2.31
CA VAL A 16 16.60 -20.91 1.72
C VAL A 16 15.34 -20.16 1.32
N ARG A 17 14.38 -20.83 0.68
CA ARG A 17 13.11 -20.23 0.28
C ARG A 17 12.33 -19.76 1.51
N TRP A 18 12.23 -20.59 2.55
CA TRP A 18 11.62 -20.24 3.83
C TRP A 18 12.33 -19.07 4.53
N TRP A 19 13.67 -19.05 4.54
CA TRP A 19 14.44 -17.97 5.16
C TRP A 19 14.22 -16.63 4.43
N ARG A 20 14.23 -16.63 3.08
CA ARG A 20 13.90 -15.45 2.27
C ARG A 20 12.47 -14.97 2.56
N ARG A 21 11.49 -15.88 2.66
CA ARG A 21 10.11 -15.56 3.05
C ARG A 21 10.04 -14.87 4.41
N ARG A 22 10.72 -15.44 5.41
CA ARG A 22 10.74 -14.90 6.77
C ARG A 22 11.44 -13.53 6.84
N GLN A 23 12.54 -13.35 6.13
CA GLN A 23 13.23 -12.06 6.03
C GLN A 23 12.35 -10.99 5.39
N ARG A 24 11.65 -11.33 4.30
CA ARG A 24 10.69 -10.43 3.65
C ARG A 24 9.58 -10.01 4.60
N ARG A 25 8.90 -10.97 5.24
CA ARG A 25 7.83 -10.67 6.20
C ARG A 25 8.31 -9.76 7.32
N ARG A 26 9.47 -10.05 7.92
CA ARG A 26 10.10 -9.19 8.94
C ARG A 26 10.47 -7.80 8.43
N SER A 27 10.90 -7.68 7.18
CA SER A 27 11.21 -6.37 6.57
C SER A 27 9.95 -5.53 6.36
N TRP A 28 8.83 -6.18 6.05
CA TRP A 28 7.53 -5.52 5.86
C TRP A 28 6.91 -5.14 7.20
N GLU A 29 6.89 -6.06 8.16
CA GLU A 29 6.45 -5.78 9.54
C GLU A 29 7.20 -4.59 10.13
N ARG A 30 8.53 -4.54 9.98
CA ARG A 30 9.33 -3.38 10.41
C ARG A 30 8.93 -2.08 9.70
N GLN A 31 8.64 -2.14 8.40
CA GLN A 31 8.20 -0.96 7.64
C GLN A 31 6.81 -0.49 8.07
N LEU A 32 5.90 -1.42 8.36
CA LEU A 32 4.56 -1.11 8.85
C LEU A 32 4.63 -0.52 10.26
N SER A 33 5.39 -1.13 11.17
CA SER A 33 5.59 -0.59 12.52
C SER A 33 6.29 0.77 12.52
N ALA A 34 7.18 1.05 11.55
CA ALA A 34 7.75 2.40 11.40
C ALA A 34 6.73 3.44 10.91
N LEU A 35 5.62 3.00 10.31
CA LEU A 35 4.51 3.85 9.87
C LEU A 35 3.38 3.92 10.92
N GLU A 36 3.36 3.02 11.90
CA GLU A 36 2.50 3.10 13.08
C GLU A 36 2.94 4.29 13.96
N GLY A 37 2.56 5.50 13.55
CA GLY A 37 2.66 6.71 14.36
C GLY A 37 1.38 6.97 15.14
N GLU A 38 1.52 7.60 16.31
CA GLU A 38 0.38 8.09 17.09
C GLU A 38 -0.53 8.99 16.24
N ALA A 39 -1.82 8.96 16.59
CA ALA A 39 -2.79 9.85 16.00
C ALA A 39 -2.44 11.31 16.35
N ALA A 40 -1.79 12.01 15.43
CA ALA A 40 -1.58 13.43 15.59
C ALA A 40 -2.95 14.13 15.63
N ALA A 41 -3.17 14.94 16.67
CA ALA A 41 -4.38 15.74 16.79
C ALA A 41 -4.50 16.68 15.59
N ILE A 42 -5.71 16.85 15.06
CA ILE A 42 -5.97 17.79 13.98
C ILE A 42 -5.86 19.20 14.58
N PRO A 43 -4.95 20.06 14.09
CA PRO A 43 -4.85 21.41 14.59
C PRO A 43 -6.12 22.23 14.30
N GLU A 44 -6.53 23.07 15.26
CA GLU A 44 -7.73 23.90 15.17
C GLU A 44 -7.66 24.94 14.03
N HIS A 45 -6.44 25.31 13.61
CA HIS A 45 -6.22 26.30 12.55
C HIS A 45 -6.34 25.74 11.13
N LEU A 46 -6.48 24.42 10.96
CA LEU A 46 -6.72 23.85 9.63
C LEU A 46 -8.15 24.12 9.18
N SER A 47 -8.30 24.46 7.90
CA SER A 47 -9.63 24.54 7.30
C SER A 47 -10.34 23.17 7.44
N PRO A 48 -11.68 23.14 7.57
CA PRO A 48 -12.42 21.88 7.64
C PRO A 48 -12.16 20.94 6.46
N ALA A 49 -11.85 21.49 5.28
CA ALA A 49 -11.51 20.71 4.09
C ALA A 49 -10.14 20.02 4.24
N LEU A 50 -9.12 20.74 4.72
CA LEU A 50 -7.79 20.20 4.97
C LEU A 50 -7.79 19.20 6.15
N ALA A 51 -8.57 19.45 7.20
CA ALA A 51 -8.77 18.51 8.29
C ALA A 51 -9.36 17.18 7.79
N ARG A 52 -10.41 17.23 6.96
CA ARG A 52 -10.97 16.03 6.32
C ARG A 52 -9.95 15.33 5.42
N LEU A 53 -9.15 16.09 4.68
CA LEU A 53 -8.09 15.54 3.82
C LEU A 53 -7.02 14.81 4.63
N ALA A 54 -6.60 15.35 5.77
CA ALA A 54 -5.65 14.69 6.68
C ALA A 54 -6.20 13.36 7.19
N THR A 55 -7.45 13.36 7.69
CA THR A 55 -8.14 12.14 8.13
C THR A 55 -8.27 11.12 7.00
N HIS A 56 -8.67 11.57 5.80
CA HIS A 56 -8.81 10.70 4.64
C HIS A 56 -7.46 10.10 4.22
N THR A 57 -6.38 10.88 4.24
CA THR A 57 -5.01 10.41 3.97
C THR A 57 -4.64 9.24 4.89
N ARG A 58 -4.98 9.36 6.17
CA ARG A 58 -4.77 8.28 7.14
C ARG A 58 -5.60 7.04 6.84
N THR A 59 -6.88 7.21 6.53
CA THR A 59 -7.76 6.09 6.14
C THR A 59 -7.20 5.35 4.93
N VAL A 60 -6.76 6.06 3.89
CA VAL A 60 -6.14 5.45 2.70
C VAL A 60 -4.90 4.67 3.07
N ARG A 61 -4.05 5.19 3.96
CA ARG A 61 -2.85 4.48 4.42
C ARG A 61 -3.20 3.13 5.07
N LEU A 62 -4.24 3.09 5.90
CA LEU A 62 -4.75 1.83 6.50
C LEU A 62 -5.36 0.90 5.45
N GLN A 63 -6.04 1.43 4.44
CA GLN A 63 -6.56 0.62 3.33
C GLN A 63 -5.44 0.01 2.48
N LEU A 64 -4.39 0.77 2.18
CA LEU A 64 -3.20 0.27 1.47
C LEU A 64 -2.42 -0.79 2.27
N GLU A 65 -2.58 -0.82 3.59
CA GLU A 65 -1.97 -1.82 4.46
C GLU A 65 -2.71 -3.16 4.42
N THR A 66 -4.02 -3.15 4.17
CA THR A 66 -4.87 -4.36 4.16
C THR A 66 -4.38 -5.45 3.21
N PRO A 67 -4.00 -5.16 1.94
CA PRO A 67 -3.40 -6.16 1.05
C PRO A 67 -2.15 -6.81 1.62
N LEU A 68 -1.31 -6.03 2.31
CA LEU A 68 -0.06 -6.50 2.91
C LEU A 68 -0.33 -7.47 4.07
N ARG A 69 -1.38 -7.21 4.86
CA ARG A 69 -1.79 -8.07 5.98
C ARG A 69 -2.54 -9.32 5.54
N ARG A 70 -3.30 -9.26 4.45
CA ARG A 70 -4.12 -10.37 3.93
C ARG A 70 -3.37 -11.30 2.97
N PHE A 71 -2.22 -10.90 2.46
CA PHE A 71 -1.40 -11.78 1.66
C PHE A 71 -0.81 -12.91 2.51
N ASP A 72 -1.23 -14.13 2.20
CA ASP A 72 -0.69 -15.36 2.77
C ASP A 72 -0.15 -16.25 1.65
N GLU A 73 1.12 -16.62 1.76
CA GLU A 73 1.78 -17.42 0.74
C GLU A 73 1.33 -18.90 0.88
N PRO A 74 0.94 -19.58 -0.21
CA PRO A 74 0.34 -20.90 -0.11
C PRO A 74 1.29 -21.93 0.53
N LEU A 75 0.74 -22.71 1.46
CA LEU A 75 1.41 -23.84 2.11
C LEU A 75 1.49 -25.04 1.16
N VAL A 76 2.46 -25.93 1.38
CA VAL A 76 2.63 -27.16 0.60
C VAL A 76 1.40 -28.08 0.74
N SER A 77 0.72 -28.02 1.88
CA SER A 77 -0.51 -28.78 2.18
C SER A 77 -1.80 -28.13 1.65
N ASP A 78 -1.71 -26.99 0.96
CA ASP A 78 -2.91 -26.29 0.52
C ASP A 78 -3.60 -26.98 -0.64
N THR A 79 -4.91 -27.15 -0.49
CA THR A 79 -5.76 -27.57 -1.61
C THR A 79 -5.78 -26.46 -2.68
N PRO A 80 -5.97 -26.81 -3.96
CA PRO A 80 -6.14 -25.82 -5.03
C PRO A 80 -7.21 -24.76 -4.72
N TRP A 81 -8.30 -25.15 -4.05
CA TRP A 81 -9.38 -24.26 -3.62
C TRP A 81 -8.96 -23.26 -2.53
N GLY A 82 -8.18 -23.72 -1.54
CA GLY A 82 -7.63 -22.85 -0.49
C GLY A 82 -6.65 -21.81 -1.04
N ARG A 83 -5.85 -22.19 -2.06
CA ARG A 83 -4.97 -21.25 -2.77
C ARG A 83 -5.78 -20.19 -3.53
N ARG A 84 -6.85 -20.60 -4.23
CA ARG A 84 -7.71 -19.69 -4.98
C ARG A 84 -8.44 -18.69 -4.08
N ARG A 85 -9.00 -19.16 -2.95
CA ARG A 85 -9.70 -18.29 -1.99
C ARG A 85 -8.78 -17.19 -1.45
N ARG A 86 -7.54 -17.52 -1.07
CA ARG A 86 -6.55 -16.54 -0.62
C ARG A 86 -6.18 -15.52 -1.70
N CYS A 87 -5.99 -15.97 -2.95
CA CYS A 87 -5.77 -15.05 -4.06
C CYS A 87 -6.94 -14.08 -4.23
N ASN A 88 -8.18 -14.56 -4.13
CA ASN A 88 -9.37 -13.71 -4.23
C ASN A 88 -9.45 -12.68 -3.10
N GLU A 89 -9.19 -13.08 -1.84
CA GLU A 89 -9.21 -12.17 -0.68
C GLU A 89 -8.13 -11.08 -0.79
N TYR A 90 -6.96 -11.43 -1.33
CA TYR A 90 -5.90 -10.50 -1.64
C TYR A 90 -6.28 -9.54 -2.78
N ASP A 91 -6.85 -10.05 -3.87
CA ASP A 91 -7.25 -9.24 -5.02
C ASP A 91 -8.37 -8.25 -4.66
N LEU A 92 -9.34 -8.69 -3.86
CA LEU A 92 -10.38 -7.82 -3.30
C LEU A 92 -9.76 -6.68 -2.47
N ALA A 93 -8.80 -7.00 -1.60
CA ALA A 93 -8.12 -5.98 -0.82
C ALA A 93 -7.35 -4.98 -1.70
N LEU A 94 -6.74 -5.42 -2.79
CA LEU A 94 -6.09 -4.52 -3.76
C LEU A 94 -7.09 -3.62 -4.46
N CYS A 95 -8.26 -4.14 -4.85
CA CYS A 95 -9.34 -3.33 -5.42
C CYS A 95 -9.82 -2.26 -4.44
N ASP A 96 -10.07 -2.63 -3.18
CA ASP A 96 -10.48 -1.69 -2.13
C ASP A 96 -9.42 -0.60 -1.91
N ALA A 97 -8.14 -0.99 -1.87
CA ALA A 97 -7.02 -0.07 -1.74
C ALA A 97 -6.91 0.91 -2.93
N ARG A 98 -7.14 0.42 -4.16
CA ARG A 98 -7.17 1.25 -5.37
C ARG A 98 -8.30 2.27 -5.32
N LEU A 99 -9.51 1.84 -4.94
CA LEU A 99 -10.68 2.69 -4.83
C LEU A 99 -10.47 3.78 -3.78
N ALA A 100 -9.97 3.42 -2.60
CA ALA A 100 -9.65 4.39 -1.55
C ALA A 100 -8.65 5.46 -2.04
N LEU A 101 -7.60 5.05 -2.77
CA LEU A 101 -6.64 6.00 -3.34
C LEU A 101 -7.28 6.91 -4.40
N TRP A 102 -8.15 6.37 -5.24
CA TRP A 102 -8.91 7.14 -6.24
C TRP A 102 -9.84 8.18 -5.60
N GLU A 103 -10.59 7.77 -4.58
CA GLU A 103 -11.50 8.65 -3.83
C GLU A 103 -10.73 9.78 -3.14
N TRP A 104 -9.58 9.46 -2.55
CA TRP A 104 -8.68 10.45 -1.97
C TRP A 104 -8.14 11.43 -3.01
N LEU A 105 -7.68 10.94 -4.17
CA LEU A 105 -7.27 11.83 -5.27
C LEU A 105 -8.41 12.71 -5.77
N SER A 106 -9.64 12.20 -5.75
CA SER A 106 -10.84 12.94 -6.16
C SER A 106 -11.21 14.04 -5.16
N SER A 107 -10.88 13.87 -3.88
CA SER A 107 -11.16 14.88 -2.84
C SER A 107 -10.47 16.23 -3.09
N PHE A 108 -9.35 16.25 -3.82
CA PHE A 108 -8.65 17.48 -4.20
C PHE A 108 -9.46 18.36 -5.16
N ARG A 109 -10.44 17.81 -5.88
CA ARG A 109 -11.31 18.57 -6.79
C ARG A 109 -12.29 19.48 -6.06
N ALA A 110 -12.56 19.20 -4.78
CA ALA A 110 -13.48 19.96 -3.94
C ALA A 110 -12.75 21.00 -3.05
N LEU A 111 -11.43 21.13 -3.17
CA LEU A 111 -10.65 22.09 -2.40
C LEU A 111 -10.80 23.51 -2.94
N SER A 112 -10.78 24.48 -2.04
CA SER A 112 -10.75 25.90 -2.40
C SER A 112 -9.38 26.30 -2.96
N ALA A 113 -9.30 27.45 -3.64
CA ALA A 113 -8.03 28.00 -4.11
C ALA A 113 -7.04 28.24 -2.95
N ALA A 114 -7.52 28.72 -1.80
CA ALA A 114 -6.72 28.93 -0.60
C ALA A 114 -6.14 27.62 -0.04
N ASP A 115 -6.94 26.55 -0.01
CA ASP A 115 -6.45 25.23 0.42
C ASP A 115 -5.39 24.69 -0.54
N LEU A 116 -5.56 24.89 -1.85
CA LEU A 116 -4.57 24.49 -2.86
C LEU A 116 -3.27 25.30 -2.74
N GLU A 117 -3.34 26.59 -2.44
CA GLU A 117 -2.16 27.41 -2.15
C GLU A 117 -1.39 26.91 -0.93
N VAL A 118 -2.09 26.53 0.15
CA VAL A 118 -1.47 25.92 1.33
C VAL A 118 -0.74 24.64 0.96
N LEU A 119 -1.38 23.74 0.20
CA LEU A 119 -0.75 22.49 -0.25
C LEU A 119 0.48 22.73 -1.14
N ASN A 120 0.41 23.73 -2.02
CA ASN A 120 1.54 24.11 -2.88
C ASN A 120 2.69 24.71 -2.06
N ALA A 121 2.40 25.54 -1.06
CA ALA A 121 3.40 26.13 -0.16
C ALA A 121 4.12 25.06 0.66
N LEU A 122 3.44 23.96 1.00
CA LEU A 122 4.02 22.78 1.66
C LEU A 122 4.82 21.89 0.69
N GLY A 123 4.87 22.20 -0.61
CA GLY A 123 5.57 21.42 -1.62
C GLY A 123 4.94 20.04 -1.87
N LEU A 124 3.66 19.87 -1.56
CA LEU A 124 2.98 18.58 -1.65
C LEU A 124 2.55 18.28 -3.08
N SER A 125 3.01 17.15 -3.62
CA SER A 125 2.72 16.73 -4.99
C SER A 125 1.80 15.52 -5.05
N LEU A 126 0.83 15.54 -5.97
CA LEU A 126 -0.06 14.40 -6.24
C LEU A 126 0.50 13.41 -7.27
N ARG A 127 1.60 13.78 -7.95
CA ARG A 127 2.23 12.98 -9.00
C ARG A 127 2.57 11.54 -8.58
N PRO A 128 3.18 11.26 -7.40
CA PRO A 128 3.52 9.89 -7.04
C PRO A 128 2.28 9.00 -6.89
N PHE A 129 1.19 9.54 -6.35
CA PHE A 129 -0.06 8.80 -6.13
C PHE A 129 -0.80 8.50 -7.43
N ARG A 130 -0.89 9.49 -8.33
CA ARG A 130 -1.41 9.26 -9.69
C ARG A 130 -0.57 8.23 -10.44
N GLY A 131 0.76 8.31 -10.30
CA GLY A 131 1.67 7.36 -10.92
C GLY A 131 1.49 5.92 -10.44
N LEU A 132 1.11 5.70 -9.17
CA LEU A 132 0.80 4.37 -8.65
C LEU A 132 -0.52 3.83 -9.20
N LEU A 133 -1.57 4.65 -9.17
CA LEU A 133 -2.93 4.28 -9.56
C LEU A 133 -3.03 3.72 -10.99
N PHE A 134 -2.19 4.23 -11.90
CA PHE A 134 -2.14 3.81 -13.30
C PHE A 134 -0.95 2.87 -13.61
N ARG A 135 -0.20 2.43 -12.59
CA ARG A 135 0.95 1.54 -12.80
C ARG A 135 0.48 0.12 -13.06
N THR A 136 0.89 -0.43 -14.19
CA THR A 136 0.62 -1.82 -14.56
C THR A 136 1.30 -2.79 -13.60
N GLY A 137 0.58 -3.86 -13.21
CA GLY A 137 1.09 -4.91 -12.34
C GLY A 137 1.06 -4.59 -10.84
N ILE A 138 0.41 -3.49 -10.41
CA ILE A 138 0.26 -3.16 -8.98
C ILE A 138 -1.14 -3.51 -8.48
N PHE A 139 -2.17 -2.83 -9.00
CA PHE A 139 -3.55 -3.09 -8.65
C PHE A 139 -4.22 -4.10 -9.60
N ASP A 140 -3.73 -4.19 -10.84
CA ASP A 140 -4.25 -5.09 -11.86
C ASP A 140 -3.21 -6.18 -12.20
N ARG A 141 -3.65 -7.44 -12.24
CA ARG A 141 -2.81 -8.60 -12.58
C ARG A 141 -2.66 -8.83 -14.08
N THR A 142 -3.62 -8.37 -14.87
CA THR A 142 -3.59 -8.41 -16.32
C THR A 142 -3.82 -7.02 -16.88
N ILE A 143 -3.27 -6.77 -18.07
CA ILE A 143 -3.51 -5.56 -18.84
C ILE A 143 -4.83 -5.67 -19.61
N ASP A 144 -5.33 -6.89 -19.82
CA ASP A 144 -6.57 -7.17 -20.52
C ASP A 144 -7.68 -7.60 -19.53
N PRO A 145 -8.68 -6.74 -19.25
CA PRO A 145 -9.79 -7.08 -18.35
C PRO A 145 -10.70 -8.19 -18.88
N TRP A 146 -10.56 -8.58 -20.15
CA TRP A 146 -11.32 -9.66 -20.79
C TRP A 146 -10.53 -10.96 -20.93
N GLU A 147 -9.25 -10.97 -20.53
CA GLU A 147 -8.42 -12.16 -20.56
C GLU A 147 -8.92 -13.16 -19.51
N GLN A 148 -9.77 -14.08 -19.95
CA GLN A 148 -10.25 -15.21 -19.16
C GLN A 148 -9.18 -16.32 -19.10
N GLY A 149 -7.97 -15.97 -18.65
CA GLY A 149 -6.97 -16.96 -18.32
C GLY A 149 -7.51 -17.83 -17.19
N LEU A 150 -7.62 -19.15 -17.43
CA LEU A 150 -8.03 -20.13 -16.40
C LEU A 150 -7.14 -20.03 -15.13
N TYR A 151 -5.91 -19.54 -15.32
CA TYR A 151 -4.93 -19.25 -14.28
C TYR A 151 -4.26 -17.89 -14.57
N PRO A 152 -4.68 -16.78 -13.93
CA PRO A 152 -3.96 -15.52 -14.06
C PRO A 152 -2.52 -15.69 -13.56
N ALA A 153 -1.59 -14.91 -14.12
CA ALA A 153 -0.21 -14.90 -13.68
C ALA A 153 -0.13 -14.68 -12.16
N ALA A 154 0.75 -15.43 -11.49
CA ALA A 154 0.97 -15.25 -10.07
C ALA A 154 1.40 -13.79 -9.80
N PRO A 155 0.85 -13.12 -8.77
CA PRO A 155 1.27 -11.77 -8.44
C PRO A 155 2.77 -11.75 -8.15
N ASP A 156 3.42 -10.62 -8.45
CA ASP A 156 4.75 -10.30 -7.92
C ASP A 156 4.56 -9.52 -6.60
N PRO A 157 4.45 -10.22 -5.45
CA PRO A 157 4.19 -9.56 -4.18
C PRO A 157 5.33 -8.62 -3.79
N ASP A 158 6.57 -8.95 -4.16
CA ASP A 158 7.73 -8.14 -3.79
C ASP A 158 7.64 -6.75 -4.45
N ARG A 159 7.26 -6.71 -5.74
CA ARG A 159 7.02 -5.44 -6.44
C ARG A 159 5.81 -4.69 -5.92
N VAL A 160 4.67 -5.36 -5.76
CA VAL A 160 3.44 -4.72 -5.25
C VAL A 160 3.70 -4.11 -3.88
N PHE A 161 4.34 -4.85 -2.99
CA PHE A 161 4.53 -4.45 -1.60
C PHE A 161 5.52 -3.29 -1.50
N ALA A 162 6.59 -3.31 -2.29
CA ALA A 162 7.54 -2.20 -2.35
C ALA A 162 6.84 -0.89 -2.74
N GLU A 163 5.94 -0.93 -3.72
CA GLU A 163 5.19 0.25 -4.19
C GLU A 163 4.11 0.70 -3.19
N LEU A 164 3.38 -0.24 -2.57
CA LEU A 164 2.42 0.09 -1.51
C LEU A 164 3.12 0.72 -0.30
N CYS A 165 4.21 0.12 0.19
CA CYS A 165 5.00 0.68 1.29
C CYS A 165 5.60 2.05 0.96
N ARG A 166 6.08 2.26 -0.27
CA ARG A 166 6.55 3.57 -0.73
C ARG A 166 5.42 4.59 -0.70
N THR A 167 4.25 4.22 -1.20
CA THR A 167 3.08 5.11 -1.24
C THR A 167 2.59 5.46 0.16
N MET A 168 2.52 4.49 1.06
CA MET A 168 2.17 4.71 2.47
C MET A 168 3.15 5.69 3.15
N ARG A 169 4.45 5.61 2.84
CA ARG A 169 5.46 6.58 3.31
C ARG A 169 5.20 8.00 2.77
N GLU A 170 4.87 8.13 1.49
CA GLU A 170 4.55 9.44 0.92
C GLU A 170 3.25 10.01 1.50
N LEU A 171 2.21 9.18 1.71
CA LEU A 171 0.98 9.57 2.39
C LEU A 171 1.25 10.01 3.84
N HIS A 172 2.12 9.30 4.56
CA HIS A 172 2.50 9.68 5.92
C HIS A 172 3.26 11.01 5.95
N ARG A 173 4.17 11.26 4.99
CA ARG A 173 4.83 12.56 4.85
C ARG A 173 3.84 13.67 4.53
N PHE A 174 2.88 13.41 3.64
CA PHE A 174 1.82 14.32 3.29
C PHE A 174 0.98 14.70 4.53
N GLU A 175 0.51 13.69 5.27
CA GLU A 175 -0.23 13.86 6.53
C GLU A 175 0.56 14.71 7.52
N ARG A 176 1.85 14.40 7.74
CA ARG A 176 2.70 15.15 8.68
C ARG A 176 2.98 16.58 8.25
N ALA A 177 3.18 16.82 6.96
CA ALA A 177 3.39 18.18 6.46
C ALA A 177 2.13 19.03 6.64
N LEU A 178 0.96 18.44 6.39
CA LEU A 178 -0.32 19.11 6.56
C LEU A 178 -0.63 19.42 8.04
N LEU A 179 -0.44 18.45 8.93
CA LEU A 179 -0.67 18.62 10.37
C LEU A 179 0.43 19.46 11.06
N GLY A 180 1.64 19.47 10.50
CA GLY A 180 2.77 20.24 10.99
C GLY A 180 2.77 21.71 10.56
N GLN A 181 1.83 22.12 9.70
CA GLN A 181 1.64 23.52 9.36
C GLN A 181 1.35 24.28 10.66
N ARG A 182 2.18 25.27 11.01
CA ARG A 182 1.81 26.28 12.02
C ARG A 182 1.09 27.40 11.30
N ALA A 183 -0.02 27.87 11.87
CA ALA A 183 -0.61 29.14 11.45
C ALA A 183 0.46 30.23 11.60
N ASP A 184 0.76 30.94 10.52
CA ASP A 184 1.62 32.12 10.58
C ASP A 184 0.81 33.25 11.21
N PRO A 185 1.17 33.74 12.42
CA PRO A 185 0.38 34.74 13.14
C PRO A 185 0.31 36.11 12.44
N TYR A 186 1.06 36.32 11.35
CA TYR A 186 1.10 37.58 10.62
C TYR A 186 0.32 37.59 9.28
N ARG A 187 -0.40 36.50 8.96
CA ARG A 187 -1.25 36.41 7.76
C ARG A 187 -2.74 36.41 8.19
N ALA A 188 -3.25 37.58 8.53
CA ALA A 188 -4.68 37.86 8.73
C ALA A 188 -5.08 39.09 7.89
#